data_AF-A0A380U264-F1
#
_entry.id   AF-A0A380U264-F1
#
_cell.length_a   1.000
_cell.length_b   1.000
_cell.length_c   1.000
_cell.angle_alpha   90.00
_cell.angle_beta   90.00
_cell.angle_gamma   90.00
#
_symmetry.space_group_name_H-M   'P 1'
#
loop_
_entity.id
_entity.type
_entity.pdbx_description
1 polymer ?
#
loop_
_entity_poly.entity_id
_entity_poly.type
_entity_poly.pdbx_seq_one_letter_code
_entity_poly.pdbx_strand_id
1 'polypeptide(L)'
;MKFLIKNNTVTISDKNKIPEIQRHEWENSYLYSVIQREIIRRSAKRPAGDNCPMLYAMKNSDGLITSKETISNLYNDYVARSITNYFGDKCYFDLIIPMPSSCSIPSDIAKIIQDLYNIDIFDVTGQIVKKEPSEMIEFISSNRNIPDRCKQSIVTALNRNKDKLNIKNVKVQDRHYLFPILKTLGKAEIFAHYSPVNILLIDDIFTSGLTLSSMKKILSDVYPNAQISALTLFSPLPETLNKC
;
A
#
# COMPACT_ATOMS: atom_id res chain seq x y z
N MET A 1 8.09 8.99 13.55
CA MET A 1 7.60 8.23 14.72
C MET A 1 8.42 6.95 14.85
N LYS A 2 8.70 6.49 16.08
CA LYS A 2 9.42 5.23 16.36
C LYS A 2 8.53 4.27 17.15
N PHE A 3 8.77 2.96 17.00
CA PHE A 3 8.02 1.93 17.70
C PHE A 3 8.92 1.08 18.59
N LEU A 4 8.44 0.66 19.75
CA LEU A 4 9.16 -0.24 20.67
C LEU A 4 8.51 -1.61 20.68
N ILE A 5 9.35 -2.65 20.67
CA ILE A 5 8.93 -4.03 20.87
C ILE A 5 9.35 -4.46 22.27
N LYS A 6 8.39 -4.80 23.14
CA LYS A 6 8.64 -5.38 24.47
C LYS A 6 7.71 -6.57 24.66
N ASN A 7 8.27 -7.75 24.95
CA ASN A 7 7.51 -8.99 25.13
C ASN A 7 6.52 -9.23 23.97
N ASN A 8 7.00 -9.12 22.72
CA ASN A 8 6.22 -9.22 21.48
C ASN A 8 5.08 -8.18 21.30
N THR A 9 4.93 -7.25 22.23
CA THR A 9 3.96 -6.16 22.14
C THR A 9 4.62 -4.92 21.54
N VAL A 10 4.01 -4.37 20.48
CA VAL A 10 4.48 -3.16 19.81
C VAL A 10 3.73 -1.94 20.32
N THR A 11 4.47 -0.91 20.74
CA THR A 11 3.93 0.35 21.28
C THR A 11 4.58 1.56 20.61
N ILE A 12 3.92 2.72 20.68
CA ILE A 12 4.47 4.00 20.21
C ILE A 12 5.47 4.52 21.25
N SER A 13 6.70 4.79 20.82
CA SER A 13 7.82 5.13 21.71
C SER A 13 7.81 6.59 22.16
N ASP A 14 7.51 7.49 21.24
CA ASP A 14 7.52 8.95 21.44
C ASP A 14 6.10 9.45 21.25
N LYS A 15 5.43 9.67 22.38
CA LYS A 15 4.02 10.06 22.37
C LYS A 15 3.79 11.54 22.02
N ASN A 16 4.85 12.33 21.94
CA ASN A 16 4.74 13.78 21.74
C ASN A 16 5.05 14.20 20.29
N LYS A 17 5.69 13.33 19.51
CA LYS A 17 6.10 13.64 18.14
C LYS A 17 5.09 13.15 17.10
N ILE A 18 4.31 14.09 16.56
CA ILE A 18 3.46 13.86 15.39
C ILE A 18 4.36 13.59 14.17
N PRO A 19 4.10 12.53 13.38
CA PRO A 19 4.79 12.32 12.13
C PRO A 19 4.53 13.47 11.15
N GLU A 20 5.55 13.91 10.41
CA GLU A 20 5.37 14.79 9.27
C GLU A 20 5.16 13.93 8.01
N ILE A 21 4.12 14.25 7.22
CA ILE A 21 3.87 13.57 5.96
C ILE A 21 5.02 13.88 4.99
N GLN A 22 5.61 12.83 4.45
CA GLN A 22 6.61 12.92 3.40
C GLN A 22 5.94 12.83 2.04
N ARG A 23 6.32 13.71 1.11
CA ARG A 23 5.86 13.71 -0.28
C ARG A 23 6.98 13.24 -1.19
N HIS A 24 6.68 12.25 -2.02
CA HIS A 24 7.58 11.66 -3.01
C HIS A 24 6.95 11.77 -4.40
N GLU A 25 7.77 11.91 -5.44
CA GLU A 25 7.28 11.79 -6.82
C GLU A 25 6.89 10.33 -7.12
N TRP A 26 5.75 10.14 -7.77
CA TRP A 26 5.24 8.82 -8.14
C TRP A 26 4.36 8.89 -9.39
N GLU A 27 4.86 8.32 -10.50
CA GLU A 27 4.13 8.15 -11.76
C GLU A 27 3.42 9.45 -12.25
N ASN A 28 4.16 10.56 -12.36
CA ASN A 28 3.63 11.88 -12.75
C ASN A 28 2.66 12.52 -11.75
N SER A 29 2.63 12.04 -10.50
CA SER A 29 1.92 12.67 -9.38
C SER A 29 2.71 12.45 -8.09
N TYR A 30 2.03 12.36 -6.94
CA TYR A 30 2.64 12.24 -5.64
C TYR A 30 2.24 10.98 -4.87
N LEU A 31 3.22 10.44 -4.16
CA LEU A 31 3.05 9.49 -3.06
C LEU A 31 3.28 10.22 -1.74
N TYR A 32 2.27 10.25 -0.90
CA TYR A 32 2.32 10.74 0.47
C TYR A 32 2.56 9.57 1.42
N SER A 33 3.39 9.75 2.44
CA SER A 33 3.58 8.73 3.46
C SER A 33 3.60 9.32 4.85
N VAL A 34 2.80 8.77 5.75
CA VAL A 34 2.61 9.32 7.11
C VAL A 34 3.79 8.96 8.01
N ILE A 35 4.18 7.68 8.07
CA ILE A 35 5.18 7.18 9.02
C ILE A 35 6.38 6.66 8.26
N GLN A 36 7.53 7.30 8.50
CA GLN A 36 8.80 6.80 7.99
C GLN A 36 9.13 5.43 8.59
N ARG A 37 9.48 4.48 7.73
CA ARG A 37 9.97 3.17 8.16
C ARG A 37 11.35 3.25 8.76
N GLU A 38 11.59 2.42 9.77
CA GLU A 38 12.92 2.21 10.30
C GLU A 38 13.74 1.37 9.31
N ILE A 39 15.01 1.70 9.12
CA ILE A 39 15.93 0.90 8.31
C ILE A 39 16.74 0.03 9.26
N ILE A 40 16.35 -1.23 9.38
CA ILE A 40 17.04 -2.20 10.21
C ILE A 40 17.87 -3.09 9.27
N ARG A 41 19.20 -2.99 9.38
CA ARG A 41 20.10 -3.89 8.65
C ARG A 41 19.89 -5.31 9.16
N ARG A 42 19.56 -6.22 8.25
CA ARG A 42 19.45 -7.63 8.57
C ARG A 42 20.82 -8.17 8.95
N SER A 43 20.94 -8.71 10.16
CA SER A 43 22.06 -9.58 10.53
C SER A 43 21.76 -11.03 10.09
N ALA A 44 22.53 -12.01 10.58
CA ALA A 44 22.32 -13.43 10.26
C ALA A 44 20.89 -13.91 10.55
N LYS A 45 20.17 -13.27 11.50
CA LYS A 45 18.76 -13.53 11.78
C LYS A 45 17.94 -12.27 11.49
N ARG A 46 16.85 -12.41 10.74
CA ARG A 46 15.90 -11.32 10.50
C ARG A 46 15.26 -10.89 11.83
N PRO A 47 15.29 -9.60 12.21
CA PRO A 47 14.62 -9.12 13.40
C PRO A 47 13.09 -9.20 13.24
N ALA A 48 12.37 -9.43 14.35
CA ALA A 48 10.92 -9.42 14.36
C ALA A 48 10.41 -8.01 13.99
N GLY A 49 9.40 -7.94 13.12
CA GLY A 49 8.83 -6.67 12.67
C GLY A 49 9.72 -5.87 11.72
N ASP A 50 10.78 -6.47 11.19
CA ASP A 50 11.79 -5.86 10.30
C ASP A 50 11.28 -4.66 9.47
N ASN A 51 11.84 -3.49 9.77
CA ASN A 51 11.56 -2.17 9.19
C ASN A 51 10.16 -1.56 9.45
N CYS A 52 9.21 -2.29 10.02
CA CYS A 52 7.84 -1.80 10.22
C CYS A 52 7.06 -2.58 11.30
N PRO A 53 7.53 -2.63 12.56
CA PRO A 53 6.98 -3.54 13.56
C PRO A 53 5.50 -3.31 13.87
N MET A 54 5.04 -2.06 13.80
CA MET A 54 3.62 -1.74 14.00
C MET A 54 2.72 -2.38 12.94
N LEU A 55 3.11 -2.37 11.66
CA LEU A 55 2.35 -3.05 10.59
C LEU A 55 2.25 -4.55 10.85
N TYR A 56 3.34 -5.18 11.29
CA TYR A 56 3.35 -6.60 11.62
C TYR A 56 2.42 -6.90 12.79
N ALA A 57 2.43 -6.07 13.84
CA ALA A 57 1.55 -6.19 14.99
C ALA A 57 0.07 -5.98 14.66
N MET A 58 -0.26 -4.97 13.85
CA MET A 58 -1.64 -4.72 13.38
C MET A 58 -2.17 -5.88 12.53
N LYS A 59 -1.29 -6.64 11.89
CA LYS A 59 -1.62 -7.85 11.12
C LYS A 59 -1.56 -9.15 11.93
N ASN A 60 -1.25 -9.09 13.24
CA ASN A 60 -0.98 -10.25 14.09
C ASN A 60 0.02 -11.23 13.45
N SER A 61 1.13 -10.69 12.94
CA SER A 61 2.12 -11.43 12.17
C SER A 61 3.52 -11.31 12.78
N ASP A 62 4.41 -12.25 12.44
CA ASP A 62 5.79 -12.31 12.98
C ASP A 62 5.84 -12.44 14.52
N GLY A 63 4.78 -13.03 15.10
CA GLY A 63 4.60 -13.17 16.55
C GLY A 63 4.33 -11.86 17.28
N LEU A 64 4.12 -10.75 16.57
CA LEU A 64 3.90 -9.43 17.16
C LEU A 64 2.42 -9.11 17.33
N ILE A 65 2.11 -8.41 18.42
CA ILE A 65 0.76 -7.91 18.75
C ILE A 65 0.81 -6.45 19.16
N THR A 66 -0.32 -5.76 19.14
CA THR A 66 -0.47 -4.42 19.70
C THR A 66 -1.86 -4.25 20.33
N SER A 67 -2.03 -3.28 21.22
CA SER A 67 -3.31 -3.04 21.89
C SER A 67 -4.25 -2.21 21.02
N LYS A 68 -5.57 -2.38 21.23
CA LYS A 68 -6.59 -1.50 20.62
C LYS A 68 -6.35 -0.03 20.94
N GLU A 69 -5.93 0.27 22.17
CA GLU A 69 -5.57 1.63 22.61
C GLU A 69 -4.41 2.19 21.77
N THR A 70 -3.37 1.39 21.51
CA THR A 70 -2.24 1.84 20.68
C THR A 70 -2.65 2.12 19.25
N ILE A 71 -3.52 1.28 18.67
CA ILE A 71 -4.10 1.49 17.33
C ILE A 71 -4.98 2.75 17.31
N SER A 72 -5.82 2.94 18.33
CA SER A 72 -6.67 4.12 18.46
C SER A 72 -5.84 5.39 18.52
N ASN A 73 -4.79 5.41 19.36
CA ASN A 73 -3.89 6.56 19.46
C ASN A 73 -3.16 6.79 18.13
N LEU A 74 -2.66 5.72 17.48
CA LEU A 74 -2.02 5.80 16.16
C LEU A 74 -2.89 6.55 15.16
N TYR A 75 -4.16 6.15 15.04
CA TYR A 75 -5.08 6.73 14.07
C TYR A 75 -5.60 8.11 14.47
N ASN A 76 -6.22 8.20 15.65
CA ASN A 76 -6.97 9.40 16.05
C ASN A 76 -6.05 10.55 16.45
N ASP A 77 -4.90 10.25 17.04
CA ASP A 77 -3.97 11.30 17.44
C ASP A 77 -2.96 11.57 16.33
N TYR A 78 -2.22 10.55 15.88
CA TYR A 78 -1.06 10.82 15.03
C TYR A 78 -1.43 10.91 13.56
N VAL A 79 -2.14 9.94 13.00
CA VAL A 79 -2.47 9.93 11.56
C VAL A 79 -3.39 11.11 11.23
N ALA A 80 -4.46 11.32 11.98
CA ALA A 80 -5.37 12.44 11.76
C ALA A 80 -4.64 13.79 11.83
N ARG A 81 -3.84 14.03 12.89
CA ARG A 81 -3.08 15.29 13.01
C ARG A 81 -2.00 15.44 11.95
N SER A 82 -1.32 14.36 11.54
CA SER A 82 -0.37 14.41 10.43
C SER A 82 -1.05 14.83 9.12
N ILE A 83 -2.24 14.31 8.85
CA ILE A 83 -3.04 14.64 7.66
C ILE A 83 -3.50 16.09 7.72
N THR A 84 -4.08 16.55 8.83
CA THR A 84 -4.50 17.93 9.02
C THR A 84 -3.34 18.91 8.95
N ASN A 85 -2.20 18.60 9.57
CA ASN A 85 -1.02 19.47 9.52
C ASN A 85 -0.46 19.63 8.10
N TYR A 86 -0.59 18.61 7.24
CA TYR A 86 -0.05 18.64 5.89
C TYR A 86 -1.00 19.29 4.88
N PHE A 87 -2.27 18.91 4.89
CA PHE A 87 -3.27 19.41 3.94
C PHE A 87 -3.98 20.69 4.43
N GLY A 88 -3.84 21.05 5.70
CA GLY A 88 -4.51 22.20 6.30
C GLY A 88 -6.02 22.02 6.37
N ASP A 89 -6.76 23.12 6.18
CA ASP A 89 -8.22 23.13 6.26
C ASP A 89 -8.92 22.55 5.02
N LYS A 90 -8.17 22.33 3.92
CA LYS A 90 -8.73 21.89 2.64
C LYS A 90 -7.86 20.82 2.00
N CYS A 91 -8.45 19.64 1.84
CA CYS A 91 -7.92 18.59 1.00
C CYS A 91 -8.43 18.77 -0.43
N TYR A 92 -7.56 18.69 -1.43
CA TYR A 92 -7.91 18.91 -2.84
C TYR A 92 -8.37 17.64 -3.56
N PHE A 93 -8.36 16.50 -2.88
CA PHE A 93 -8.90 15.24 -3.41
C PHE A 93 -10.42 15.23 -3.33
N ASP A 94 -11.06 14.68 -4.36
CA ASP A 94 -12.52 14.57 -4.46
C ASP A 94 -13.01 13.12 -4.43
N LEU A 95 -12.11 12.14 -4.50
CA LEU A 95 -12.44 10.73 -4.35
C LEU A 95 -11.30 9.96 -3.66
N ILE A 96 -11.66 9.14 -2.68
CA ILE A 96 -10.71 8.26 -1.98
C ILE A 96 -11.01 6.80 -2.35
N ILE A 97 -9.97 6.05 -2.68
CA ILE A 97 -10.09 4.62 -2.99
C ILE A 97 -9.13 3.83 -2.08
N PRO A 98 -9.63 3.15 -1.04
CA PRO A 98 -8.82 2.27 -0.22
C PRO A 98 -8.41 1.01 -1.00
N MET A 99 -7.13 0.65 -0.99
CA MET A 99 -6.63 -0.53 -1.69
C MET A 99 -7.07 -1.82 -1.00
N PRO A 100 -7.43 -2.87 -1.78
CA PRO A 100 -7.72 -4.19 -1.22
C PRO A 100 -6.54 -4.76 -0.44
N SER A 101 -6.70 -4.87 0.88
CA SER A 101 -5.67 -5.37 1.81
C SER A 101 -6.22 -6.44 2.75
N SER A 102 -5.32 -7.22 3.35
CA SER A 102 -5.69 -8.24 4.35
C SER A 102 -5.98 -7.65 5.73
N CYS A 103 -5.89 -6.33 5.88
CA CYS A 103 -6.16 -5.59 7.10
C CYS A 103 -6.95 -4.32 6.77
N SER A 104 -7.66 -3.79 7.75
CA SER A 104 -8.51 -2.59 7.61
C SER A 104 -7.74 -1.29 7.41
N ILE A 105 -6.40 -1.29 7.47
CA ILE A 105 -5.56 -0.07 7.46
C ILE A 105 -5.95 0.92 6.36
N PRO A 106 -6.07 0.53 5.07
CA PRO A 106 -6.46 1.48 4.04
C PRO A 106 -7.85 2.09 4.25
N SER A 107 -8.82 1.27 4.66
CA SER A 107 -10.20 1.69 4.91
C SER A 107 -10.31 2.58 6.16
N ASP A 108 -9.55 2.29 7.21
CA ASP A 108 -9.51 3.09 8.44
C ASP A 108 -8.95 4.49 8.14
N ILE A 109 -7.87 4.58 7.36
CA ILE A 109 -7.29 5.85 6.94
C ILE A 109 -8.25 6.61 6.01
N ALA A 110 -8.91 5.92 5.07
CA ALA A 110 -9.89 6.55 4.20
C ALA A 110 -11.03 7.20 5.01
N LYS A 111 -11.54 6.53 6.06
CA LYS A 111 -12.55 7.08 6.97
C LYS A 111 -12.06 8.30 7.71
N ILE A 112 -10.83 8.30 8.22
CA ILE A 112 -10.23 9.48 8.87
C ILE A 112 -10.24 10.68 7.91
N ILE A 113 -9.84 10.48 6.65
CA ILE A 113 -9.81 11.56 5.66
C ILE A 113 -11.24 12.02 5.31
N GLN A 114 -12.18 11.09 5.17
CA GLN A 114 -13.60 11.41 4.97
C GLN A 114 -14.16 12.24 6.14
N ASP A 115 -13.89 11.87 7.38
CA ASP A 115 -14.37 12.60 8.56
C ASP A 115 -13.76 14.00 8.65
N LEU A 116 -12.49 14.16 8.23
CA LEU A 116 -11.78 15.45 8.25
C LEU A 116 -12.25 16.40 7.15
N TYR A 117 -12.58 15.90 5.95
CA TYR A 117 -12.76 16.74 4.77
C TYR A 117 -14.05 16.49 3.99
N ASN A 118 -14.90 15.57 4.42
CA ASN A 118 -16.15 15.17 3.76
C ASN A 118 -15.94 14.75 2.28
N ILE A 119 -14.96 13.87 2.05
CA ILE A 119 -14.64 13.33 0.73
C ILE A 119 -15.29 11.96 0.53
N ASP A 120 -15.77 11.69 -0.68
CA ASP A 120 -16.38 10.41 -1.03
C ASP A 120 -15.36 9.27 -0.99
N ILE A 121 -15.79 8.13 -0.44
CA ILE A 121 -15.02 6.88 -0.47
C ILE A 121 -15.66 5.95 -1.48
N PHE A 122 -14.89 5.55 -2.49
CA PHE A 122 -15.29 4.49 -3.40
C PHE A 122 -14.65 3.17 -2.98
N ASP A 123 -15.47 2.33 -2.35
CA ASP A 123 -15.06 0.98 -1.94
C ASP A 123 -15.04 0.03 -3.14
N VAL A 124 -13.84 -0.41 -3.50
CA VAL A 124 -13.57 -1.35 -4.59
C VAL A 124 -13.50 -2.82 -4.13
N THR A 125 -13.81 -3.09 -2.85
CA THR A 125 -13.80 -4.44 -2.29
C THR A 125 -14.74 -5.35 -3.06
N GLY A 126 -14.23 -6.55 -3.41
CA GLY A 126 -14.96 -7.55 -4.19
C GLY A 126 -15.05 -7.24 -5.70
N GLN A 127 -14.69 -6.04 -6.12
CA GLN A 127 -14.74 -5.60 -7.52
C GLN A 127 -13.35 -5.51 -8.14
N ILE A 128 -12.35 -5.09 -7.36
CA ILE A 128 -10.95 -5.09 -7.76
C ILE A 128 -10.20 -6.08 -6.88
N VAL A 129 -9.57 -7.08 -7.50
CA VAL A 129 -8.85 -8.13 -6.78
C VAL A 129 -7.45 -8.33 -7.34
N LYS A 130 -6.58 -8.93 -6.54
CA LYS A 130 -5.29 -9.41 -7.04
C LYS A 130 -5.53 -10.61 -7.95
N LYS A 131 -4.74 -10.70 -9.02
CA LYS A 131 -4.68 -11.89 -9.87
C LYS A 131 -4.23 -13.09 -9.07
N GLU A 132 -4.74 -14.26 -9.42
CA GLU A 132 -4.31 -15.52 -8.85
C GLU A 132 -2.91 -15.90 -9.35
N PRO A 133 -2.14 -16.72 -8.59
CA PRO A 133 -0.83 -17.18 -9.03
C PRO A 133 -0.83 -17.86 -10.41
N SER A 134 -1.88 -18.61 -10.75
CA SER A 134 -2.03 -19.28 -12.05
C SER A 134 -2.16 -18.28 -13.20
N GLU A 135 -3.00 -17.26 -13.06
CA GLU A 135 -3.16 -16.19 -14.04
C GLU A 135 -1.86 -15.43 -14.26
N MET A 136 -1.12 -15.16 -13.17
CA MET A 136 0.19 -14.53 -13.25
C MET A 136 1.23 -15.43 -13.94
N ILE A 137 1.23 -16.74 -13.68
CA ILE A 137 2.13 -17.69 -14.36
C ILE A 137 1.86 -17.71 -15.86
N GLU A 138 0.60 -17.76 -16.28
CA GLU A 138 0.21 -17.74 -17.69
C GLU A 138 0.64 -16.44 -18.37
N PHE A 139 0.37 -15.29 -17.72
CA PHE A 139 0.79 -13.97 -18.19
C PHE A 139 2.31 -13.88 -18.38
N ILE A 140 3.09 -14.34 -17.41
CA ILE A 140 4.56 -14.30 -17.47
C ILE A 140 5.10 -15.27 -18.54
N SER A 141 4.53 -16.46 -18.64
CA SER A 141 5.02 -17.49 -19.56
C SER A 141 4.80 -17.10 -21.02
N SER A 142 3.64 -16.52 -21.33
CA SER A 142 3.25 -16.07 -22.67
C SER A 142 3.93 -14.77 -23.13
N ASN A 143 4.43 -13.95 -22.20
CA ASN A 143 5.03 -12.66 -22.53
C ASN A 143 6.43 -12.81 -23.15
N ARG A 144 6.59 -12.49 -24.43
CA ARG A 144 7.85 -12.62 -25.18
C ARG A 144 8.93 -11.59 -24.78
N ASN A 145 8.54 -10.52 -24.10
CA ASN A 145 9.47 -9.45 -23.71
C ASN A 145 10.20 -9.73 -22.39
N ILE A 146 9.85 -10.82 -21.69
CA ILE A 146 10.48 -11.21 -20.44
C ILE A 146 11.59 -12.23 -20.75
N PRO A 147 12.84 -12.00 -20.31
CA PRO A 147 13.92 -12.97 -20.47
C PRO A 147 13.58 -14.33 -19.84
N ASP A 148 13.92 -15.44 -20.49
CA ASP A 148 13.53 -16.79 -20.05
C ASP A 148 14.01 -17.12 -18.63
N ARG A 149 15.21 -16.66 -18.26
CA ARG A 149 15.75 -16.80 -16.90
C ARG A 149 14.86 -16.11 -15.85
N CYS A 150 14.34 -14.93 -16.17
CA CYS A 150 13.41 -14.19 -15.30
C CYS A 150 12.06 -14.90 -15.23
N LYS A 151 11.53 -15.40 -16.37
CA LYS A 151 10.31 -16.21 -16.37
C LYS A 151 10.42 -17.41 -15.44
N GLN A 152 11.48 -18.20 -15.58
CA GLN A 152 11.69 -19.40 -14.77
C GLN A 152 11.81 -19.05 -13.27
N SER A 153 12.54 -17.98 -12.94
CA SER A 153 12.67 -17.44 -11.57
C SER A 153 11.31 -17.07 -10.98
N ILE A 154 10.52 -16.29 -11.70
CA ILE A 154 9.18 -15.83 -11.27
C ILE A 154 8.22 -17.00 -11.15
N VAL A 155 8.09 -17.83 -12.19
CA VAL A 155 7.17 -18.97 -12.23
C VAL A 155 7.49 -19.97 -11.11
N THR A 156 8.76 -20.20 -10.81
CA THR A 156 9.17 -21.04 -9.68
C THR A 156 8.74 -20.45 -8.34
N ALA A 157 8.92 -19.12 -8.15
CA ALA A 157 8.50 -18.45 -6.93
C ALA A 157 6.97 -18.47 -6.73
N LEU A 158 6.21 -18.26 -7.80
CA LEU A 158 4.75 -18.31 -7.78
C LEU A 158 4.23 -19.74 -7.53
N ASN A 159 4.84 -20.76 -8.15
CA ASN A 159 4.45 -22.16 -7.94
C ASN A 159 4.69 -22.66 -6.51
N ARG A 160 5.60 -22.05 -5.74
CA ARG A 160 5.80 -22.39 -4.32
C ARG A 160 4.65 -21.92 -3.42
N ASN A 161 3.78 -21.01 -3.89
CA ASN A 161 2.67 -20.45 -3.12
C ASN A 161 1.44 -20.31 -4.03
N LYS A 162 0.78 -21.43 -4.32
CA LYS A 162 -0.35 -21.46 -5.25
C LYS A 162 -1.65 -20.89 -4.67
N ASP A 163 -1.76 -20.81 -3.34
CA ASP A 163 -3.01 -20.43 -2.67
C ASP A 163 -3.31 -18.92 -2.76
N LYS A 164 -2.27 -18.09 -2.85
CA LYS A 164 -2.42 -16.62 -2.92
C LYS A 164 -1.19 -15.96 -3.52
N LEU A 165 -1.40 -14.95 -4.37
CA LEU A 165 -0.30 -14.17 -4.94
C LEU A 165 0.53 -13.49 -3.84
N ASN A 166 1.77 -13.96 -3.68
CA ASN A 166 2.75 -13.41 -2.74
C ASN A 166 3.99 -12.90 -3.46
N ILE A 167 3.95 -11.61 -3.80
CA ILE A 167 5.03 -10.89 -4.50
C ILE A 167 6.35 -10.90 -3.72
N LYS A 168 6.30 -11.05 -2.38
CA LYS A 168 7.52 -11.03 -1.55
C LYS A 168 8.47 -12.19 -1.88
N ASN A 169 7.94 -13.29 -2.41
CA ASN A 169 8.71 -14.47 -2.78
C ASN A 169 9.40 -14.34 -4.14
N VAL A 170 9.00 -13.35 -4.96
CA VAL A 170 9.68 -12.99 -6.20
C VAL A 170 10.85 -12.06 -5.87
N LYS A 171 12.00 -12.30 -6.50
CA LYS A 171 13.20 -11.47 -6.35
C LYS A 171 12.87 -10.02 -6.70
N VAL A 172 13.38 -9.08 -5.90
CA VAL A 172 13.05 -7.64 -6.05
C VAL A 172 13.25 -7.15 -7.50
N GLN A 173 14.37 -7.53 -8.11
CA GLN A 173 14.73 -7.17 -9.49
C GLN A 173 13.83 -7.75 -10.58
N ASP A 174 13.01 -8.75 -10.27
CA ASP A 174 12.11 -9.41 -11.22
C ASP A 174 10.65 -8.98 -11.01
N ARG A 175 10.34 -8.19 -9.96
CA ARG A 175 8.96 -7.87 -9.55
C ARG A 175 8.23 -6.97 -10.56
N HIS A 176 8.93 -6.11 -11.28
CA HIS A 176 8.31 -5.22 -12.27
C HIS A 176 7.60 -6.00 -13.39
N TYR A 177 8.07 -7.20 -13.71
CA TYR A 177 7.42 -8.07 -14.68
C TYR A 177 6.05 -8.58 -14.24
N LEU A 178 5.70 -8.49 -12.95
CA LEU A 178 4.39 -8.88 -12.45
C LEU A 178 3.30 -7.84 -12.73
N PHE A 179 3.65 -6.66 -13.25
CA PHE A 179 2.67 -5.63 -13.58
C PHE A 179 1.83 -6.02 -14.81
N PRO A 180 0.49 -5.81 -14.79
CA PRO A 180 -0.33 -5.40 -13.64
C PRO A 180 -0.74 -6.60 -12.77
N ILE A 181 -0.81 -6.40 -11.46
CA ILE A 181 -1.19 -7.44 -10.47
C ILE A 181 -2.68 -7.43 -10.08
N LEU A 182 -3.41 -6.35 -10.41
CA LEU A 182 -4.83 -6.23 -10.14
C LEU A 182 -5.66 -6.55 -11.39
N LYS A 183 -6.90 -6.97 -11.16
CA LYS A 183 -7.93 -7.17 -12.20
C LYS A 183 -9.30 -6.73 -11.67
N THR A 184 -10.19 -6.38 -12.60
CA THR A 184 -11.60 -6.09 -12.34
C THR A 184 -12.42 -7.39 -12.38
N LEU A 185 -13.26 -7.63 -11.38
CA LEU A 185 -14.31 -8.64 -11.35
C LEU A 185 -15.63 -7.96 -11.72
N GLY A 186 -16.09 -8.15 -12.96
CA GLY A 186 -17.36 -7.59 -13.45
C GLY A 186 -17.18 -6.49 -14.50
N LYS A 187 -18.26 -5.75 -14.74
CA LYS A 187 -18.33 -4.70 -15.77
C LYS A 187 -17.82 -3.36 -15.25
N ALA A 188 -17.30 -2.53 -16.15
CA ALA A 188 -16.79 -1.18 -15.86
C ALA A 188 -17.87 -0.20 -15.33
N GLU A 189 -19.13 -0.59 -15.31
CA GLU A 189 -20.27 0.20 -14.83
C GLU A 189 -20.10 0.67 -13.38
N ILE A 190 -19.29 -0.03 -12.57
CA ILE A 190 -18.97 0.34 -11.19
C ILE A 190 -18.33 1.74 -11.07
N PHE A 191 -17.68 2.20 -12.14
CA PHE A 191 -17.03 3.50 -12.21
C PHE A 191 -17.94 4.60 -12.78
N ALA A 192 -19.11 4.26 -13.32
CA ALA A 192 -19.95 5.22 -14.04
C ALA A 192 -20.57 6.30 -13.12
N HIS A 193 -20.58 6.09 -11.80
CA HIS A 193 -21.21 6.98 -10.84
C HIS A 193 -20.35 8.16 -10.40
N TYR A 194 -19.06 8.18 -10.77
CA TYR A 194 -18.14 9.24 -10.37
C TYR A 194 -17.56 9.94 -11.59
N SER A 195 -17.19 11.22 -11.41
CA SER A 195 -16.40 11.98 -12.37
C SER A 195 -15.29 12.74 -11.63
N PRO A 196 -14.35 11.99 -11.00
CA PRO A 196 -13.36 12.58 -10.12
C PRO A 196 -12.29 13.33 -10.92
N VAL A 197 -11.80 14.43 -10.36
CA VAL A 197 -10.65 15.18 -10.89
C VAL A 197 -9.39 14.79 -10.13
N ASN A 198 -9.48 14.57 -8.82
CA ASN A 198 -8.34 14.29 -7.95
C ASN A 198 -8.60 13.05 -7.08
N ILE A 199 -8.03 11.93 -7.49
CA ILE A 199 -8.19 10.64 -6.79
C ILE A 199 -7.02 10.41 -5.83
N LEU A 200 -7.33 10.00 -4.59
CA LEU A 200 -6.37 9.53 -3.62
C LEU A 200 -6.52 8.03 -3.37
N LEU A 201 -5.50 7.26 -3.76
CA LEU A 201 -5.38 5.85 -3.41
C LEU A 201 -4.80 5.69 -2.01
N ILE A 202 -5.37 4.83 -1.17
CA ILE A 202 -4.84 4.56 0.18
C ILE A 202 -4.29 3.15 0.25
N ASP A 203 -3.07 2.95 0.74
CA ASP A 203 -2.52 1.61 1.02
C ASP A 203 -1.81 1.57 2.39
N ASP A 204 -1.50 0.37 2.88
CA ASP A 204 -0.81 0.22 4.16
C ASP A 204 0.68 0.58 4.08
N ILE A 205 1.36 0.15 3.02
CA ILE A 205 2.80 0.33 2.85
C ILE A 205 3.21 0.37 1.37
N PHE A 206 4.03 1.36 1.01
CA PHE A 206 4.67 1.35 -0.31
C PHE A 206 5.89 0.42 -0.30
N THR A 207 5.89 -0.61 -1.14
CA THR A 207 7.02 -1.55 -1.28
C THR A 207 7.59 -1.55 -2.69
N SER A 208 6.87 -2.15 -3.65
CA SER A 208 7.26 -2.18 -5.06
C SER A 208 6.35 -1.33 -5.95
N GLY A 209 5.42 -0.56 -5.39
CA GLY A 209 4.43 0.23 -6.13
C GLY A 209 3.33 -0.58 -6.84
N LEU A 210 3.58 -1.83 -7.23
CA LEU A 210 2.72 -2.65 -8.10
C LEU A 210 1.21 -2.59 -7.83
N THR A 211 0.75 -2.63 -6.57
CA THR A 211 -0.69 -2.52 -6.25
C THR A 211 -1.24 -1.17 -6.70
N LEU A 212 -0.61 -0.09 -6.25
CA LEU A 212 -1.00 1.29 -6.55
C LEU A 212 -0.86 1.57 -8.05
N SER A 213 0.25 1.16 -8.67
CA SER A 213 0.46 1.31 -10.12
C SER A 213 -0.60 0.57 -10.93
N SER A 214 -0.96 -0.65 -10.51
CA SER A 214 -1.99 -1.44 -11.22
C SER A 214 -3.36 -0.79 -11.10
N MET A 215 -3.69 -0.26 -9.92
CA MET A 215 -4.94 0.46 -9.71
C MET A 215 -4.95 1.76 -10.52
N LYS A 216 -3.85 2.53 -10.49
CA LYS A 216 -3.69 3.74 -11.28
C LYS A 216 -3.89 3.47 -12.76
N LYS A 217 -3.32 2.38 -13.30
CA LYS A 217 -3.58 1.96 -14.67
C LYS A 217 -5.07 1.73 -14.95
N ILE A 218 -5.76 0.96 -14.10
CA ILE A 218 -7.21 0.70 -14.25
C ILE A 218 -7.98 2.03 -14.25
N LEU A 219 -7.67 2.93 -13.32
CA LEU A 219 -8.36 4.21 -13.17
C LEU A 219 -8.02 5.19 -14.28
N SER A 220 -6.80 5.21 -14.81
CA SER A 220 -6.43 6.05 -15.96
C SER A 220 -7.12 5.60 -17.24
N ASP A 221 -7.39 4.29 -17.41
CA ASP A 221 -8.16 3.78 -18.54
C ASP A 221 -9.64 4.22 -18.45
N VAL A 222 -10.16 4.49 -17.24
CA VAL A 222 -11.57 4.85 -16.97
C VAL A 222 -11.78 6.37 -16.84
N TYR A 223 -10.86 7.06 -16.16
CA TYR A 223 -10.85 8.49 -15.88
C TYR A 223 -9.57 9.11 -16.45
N PRO A 224 -9.45 9.25 -17.78
CA PRO A 224 -8.19 9.63 -18.44
C PRO A 224 -7.66 11.02 -18.04
N ASN A 225 -8.53 11.89 -17.52
CA ASN A 225 -8.16 13.25 -17.10
C ASN A 225 -7.98 13.39 -15.58
N ALA A 226 -8.19 12.33 -14.80
CA ALA A 226 -8.06 12.41 -13.35
C ALA A 226 -6.58 12.39 -12.91
N GLN A 227 -6.22 13.26 -11.98
CA GLN A 227 -4.93 13.20 -11.30
C GLN A 227 -4.99 12.16 -10.17
N ILE A 228 -4.17 11.12 -10.28
CA ILE A 228 -4.16 10.00 -9.32
C ILE A 228 -2.89 10.07 -8.47
N SER A 229 -3.08 10.30 -7.16
CA SER A 229 -2.05 10.30 -6.13
C SER A 229 -2.27 9.13 -5.15
N ALA A 230 -1.29 8.86 -4.30
CA ALA A 230 -1.41 7.82 -3.28
C ALA A 230 -1.00 8.32 -1.90
N LEU A 231 -1.59 7.76 -0.84
CA LEU A 231 -1.16 7.93 0.55
C LEU A 231 -0.96 6.57 1.19
N THR A 232 0.17 6.37 1.87
CA THR A 232 0.44 5.16 2.66
C THR A 232 0.67 5.46 4.13
N LEU A 233 0.26 4.54 5.00
CA LEU A 233 0.58 4.65 6.42
C LEU A 233 2.09 4.61 6.63
N PHE A 234 2.76 3.62 6.02
CA PHE A 234 4.20 3.45 6.13
C PHE A 234 4.91 3.79 4.83
N SER A 235 5.99 4.55 4.93
CA SER A 235 6.78 5.05 3.80
C SER A 235 7.44 3.92 3.00
N PRO A 236 7.89 4.18 1.76
CA PRO A 236 8.91 3.36 1.13
C PRO A 236 10.20 3.29 1.97
N LEU A 237 11.03 2.28 1.72
CA LEU A 237 12.44 2.37 2.10
C LEU A 237 13.14 3.34 1.12
N PRO A 238 14.18 4.08 1.52
CA PRO A 238 14.84 5.04 0.62
C PRO A 238 15.26 4.43 -0.72
N GLU A 239 15.72 3.17 -0.74
CA GLU A 239 16.14 2.46 -1.95
C GLU A 239 15.00 2.12 -2.93
N THR A 240 13.74 2.18 -2.49
CA THR A 240 12.56 1.83 -3.31
C THR A 240 12.00 3.01 -4.12
N LEU A 241 12.41 4.24 -3.82
CA LEU A 241 11.99 5.44 -4.56
C LEU A 241 12.73 5.58 -5.90
N ASN A 242 13.97 5.10 -5.99
CA ASN A 242 14.82 5.24 -7.18
C ASN A 242 14.58 4.16 -8.26
N LYS A 243 13.48 3.40 -8.17
CA LYS A 243 13.19 2.25 -9.07
C LYS A 243 11.78 2.29 -9.67
N CYS A 244 11.07 3.41 -9.52
CA CYS A 244 9.81 3.66 -10.21
C CYS A 244 10.08 4.43 -11.50
#